data_AF-A0A821HDN9-F1
#
_entry.id   AF-A0A821HDN9-F1
#
_cell.length_a   1.000
_cell.length_b   1.000
_cell.length_c   1.000
_cell.angle_alpha   90.00
_cell.angle_beta   90.00
_cell.angle_gamma   90.00
#
_symmetry.space_group_name_H-M   'P 1'
#
loop_
_entity.id
_entity.type
_entity.pdbx_description
1 polymer ?
#
loop_
_entity_poly.entity_id
_entity_poly.type
_entity_poly.pdbx_seq_one_letter_code
_entity_poly.pdbx_strand_id
1 'polypeptide(L)'
;MHHLLSNTYSTIEEFTSLTSLFDLFDDLCNAGSCIRTIFTDCLLNIELYEKFNTQSLIDDLPNISYDVYLQQLNETSSLLMPISLRTDNSSVYFHIKKATCLLDEILFWLVKYQIPERLLKSLLMLLTDLNFKSLCIRSFLNIYGMIIDRLIHCQNSRERMNSSRLVHMSVQLFSNSNITVQAIKEYHLMELILSSLYSIFANIQINCQLQKPKENYHLVIYEMDFSKNMHYWPIISDFINILSHEYASREFLLEKRFFITWIKIISWFQGMNVNHHEIESEILLQSNTNYLFAFTMETECCAMVVWTIVAHIMKP
;
A
#
# COMPACT_ATOMS: atom_id res chain seq x y z
N MET A 1 21.55 -16.50 -3.86
CA MET A 1 20.14 -16.62 -3.43
C MET A 1 19.58 -18.04 -3.57
N HIS A 2 19.99 -18.84 -4.57
CA HIS A 2 19.43 -20.20 -4.80
C HIS A 2 19.54 -21.21 -3.65
N HIS A 3 20.52 -21.09 -2.76
CA HIS A 3 20.67 -21.96 -1.59
C HIS A 3 19.99 -21.44 -0.31
N LEU A 4 19.42 -20.22 -0.34
CA LEU A 4 18.98 -19.50 0.86
C LEU A 4 17.45 -19.55 1.07
N LEU A 5 16.70 -20.24 0.23
CA LEU A 5 15.22 -20.28 0.30
C LEU A 5 14.65 -21.69 0.13
N SER A 6 15.51 -22.72 0.01
CA SER A 6 15.06 -24.11 -0.10
C SER A 6 14.73 -24.68 1.29
N ASN A 7 13.43 -24.65 1.63
CA ASN A 7 12.74 -25.48 2.63
C ASN A 7 12.70 -25.08 4.13
N THR A 8 13.13 -23.88 4.56
CA THR A 8 13.17 -23.59 6.01
C THR A 8 12.85 -22.13 6.40
N TYR A 9 11.82 -21.50 5.82
CA TYR A 9 11.45 -20.14 6.24
C TYR A 9 9.93 -20.03 6.47
N SER A 10 9.52 -20.61 7.60
CA SER A 10 8.12 -20.60 8.05
C SER A 10 7.84 -19.45 9.02
N THR A 11 8.88 -18.74 9.49
CA THR A 11 8.75 -17.69 10.50
C THR A 11 9.55 -16.43 10.18
N ILE A 12 9.04 -15.28 10.61
CA ILE A 12 9.68 -13.94 10.51
C ILE A 12 11.11 -13.96 11.09
N GLU A 13 11.33 -14.77 12.14
CA GLU A 13 12.62 -14.90 12.84
C GLU A 13 13.74 -15.44 11.93
N GLU A 14 13.41 -16.37 11.03
CA GLU A 14 14.38 -16.96 10.11
C GLU A 14 14.77 -15.99 8.97
N PHE A 15 13.85 -15.15 8.48
CA PHE A 15 14.17 -14.10 7.51
C PHE A 15 15.02 -12.98 8.14
N THR A 16 14.79 -12.66 9.41
CA THR A 16 15.64 -11.72 10.16
C THR A 16 17.05 -12.25 10.45
N SER A 17 17.27 -13.57 10.33
CA SER A 17 18.57 -14.20 10.52
C SER A 17 19.53 -14.08 9.32
N LEU A 18 19.06 -13.51 8.19
CA LEU A 18 19.85 -13.25 6.98
C LEU A 18 20.81 -12.05 7.12
N THR A 19 21.45 -11.92 8.28
CA THR A 19 22.30 -10.77 8.64
C THR A 19 23.39 -10.52 7.62
N SER A 20 24.05 -11.59 7.12
CA SER A 20 25.13 -11.48 6.14
C SER A 20 24.68 -10.94 4.78
N LEU A 21 23.44 -11.24 4.36
CA LEU A 21 22.88 -10.68 3.13
C LEU A 21 22.53 -9.20 3.32
N PHE A 22 21.98 -8.83 4.49
CA PHE A 22 21.73 -7.43 4.80
C PHE A 22 23.01 -6.62 4.95
N ASP A 23 24.08 -7.19 5.51
CA ASP A 23 25.40 -6.58 5.57
C ASP A 23 25.94 -6.29 4.16
N LEU A 24 25.84 -7.27 3.24
CA LEU A 24 26.22 -7.08 1.84
C LEU A 24 25.40 -5.97 1.15
N PHE A 25 24.07 -5.95 1.36
CA PHE A 25 23.21 -4.92 0.77
C PHE A 25 23.56 -3.52 1.30
N ASP A 26 23.79 -3.41 2.61
CA ASP A 26 24.15 -2.14 3.24
C ASP A 26 25.53 -1.67 2.73
N ASP A 27 26.52 -2.56 2.60
CA ASP A 27 27.83 -2.24 2.06
C ASP A 27 27.76 -1.77 0.59
N LEU A 28 26.96 -2.45 -0.24
CA LEU A 28 26.76 -2.07 -1.65
C LEU A 28 26.00 -0.75 -1.81
N CYS A 29 25.03 -0.46 -0.94
CA CYS A 29 24.30 0.80 -0.94
C CYS A 29 25.19 1.98 -0.48
N ASN A 30 26.02 1.75 0.53
CA ASN A 30 26.95 2.73 1.10
C ASN A 30 28.21 2.94 0.25
N ALA A 31 28.46 2.08 -0.72
CA ALA A 31 29.60 2.20 -1.62
C ALA A 31 29.51 3.46 -2.52
N GLY A 32 30.61 3.72 -3.23
CA GLY A 32 30.69 4.81 -4.21
C GLY A 32 29.65 4.68 -5.33
N SER A 33 29.38 5.79 -6.03
CA SER A 33 28.33 5.86 -7.06
C SER A 33 28.41 4.73 -8.11
N CYS A 34 29.61 4.37 -8.56
CA CYS A 34 29.80 3.30 -9.53
C CYS A 34 29.30 1.94 -9.04
N ILE A 35 29.59 1.58 -7.79
CA ILE A 35 29.17 0.29 -7.21
C ILE A 35 27.66 0.29 -7.03
N ARG A 36 27.08 1.41 -6.58
CA ARG A 36 25.63 1.56 -6.45
C ARG A 36 24.90 1.45 -7.78
N THR A 37 25.45 1.99 -8.87
CA THR A 37 24.90 1.82 -10.22
C THR A 37 24.95 0.35 -10.65
N ILE A 38 26.09 -0.34 -10.49
CA ILE A 38 26.19 -1.77 -10.81
C ILE A 38 25.19 -2.58 -9.99
N PHE A 39 25.06 -2.28 -8.70
CA PHE A 39 24.11 -2.97 -7.84
C PHE A 39 22.66 -2.75 -8.28
N THR A 40 22.33 -1.50 -8.62
CA THR A 40 21.03 -1.12 -9.20
C THR A 40 20.75 -1.90 -10.49
N ASP A 41 21.72 -1.95 -11.41
CA ASP A 41 21.60 -2.68 -12.66
C ASP A 41 21.38 -4.18 -12.40
N CYS A 42 22.12 -4.78 -11.45
CA CYS A 42 21.93 -6.17 -11.05
C CYS A 42 20.53 -6.46 -10.50
N LEU A 43 19.97 -5.57 -9.67
CA LEU A 43 18.62 -5.72 -9.12
C LEU A 43 17.53 -5.66 -10.21
N LEU A 44 17.80 -4.91 -11.27
CA LEU A 44 16.85 -4.62 -12.36
C LEU A 44 17.06 -5.52 -13.58
N ASN A 45 18.14 -6.29 -13.64
CA ASN A 45 18.49 -7.09 -14.80
C ASN A 45 17.57 -8.32 -14.95
N ILE A 46 16.73 -8.27 -15.98
CA ILE A 46 15.76 -9.31 -16.32
C ILE A 46 16.46 -10.60 -16.76
N GLU A 47 17.47 -10.49 -17.64
CA GLU A 47 18.19 -11.66 -18.18
C GLU A 47 18.94 -12.41 -17.09
N LEU A 48 19.59 -11.70 -16.16
CA LEU A 48 20.24 -12.30 -15.01
C LEU A 48 19.21 -13.01 -14.12
N TYR A 49 18.08 -12.36 -13.83
CA TYR A 49 17.02 -12.95 -13.01
C TYR A 49 16.44 -14.22 -13.66
N GLU A 50 16.16 -14.19 -14.96
CA GLU A 50 15.69 -15.35 -15.71
C GLU A 50 16.72 -16.48 -15.74
N LYS A 51 17.99 -16.15 -15.99
CA LYS A 51 19.08 -17.13 -15.99
C LYS A 51 19.20 -17.84 -14.65
N PHE A 52 19.18 -17.08 -13.55
CA PHE A 52 19.21 -17.61 -12.20
C PHE A 52 18.00 -18.51 -11.90
N ASN A 53 16.82 -18.16 -12.41
CA ASN A 53 15.61 -18.94 -12.15
C ASN A 53 15.42 -20.16 -13.07
N THR A 54 16.01 -20.15 -14.27
CA THR A 54 15.86 -21.22 -15.28
C THR A 54 17.04 -22.19 -15.31
N GLN A 55 18.25 -21.76 -14.98
CA GLN A 55 19.43 -22.62 -14.91
C GLN A 55 19.67 -23.01 -13.47
N SER A 56 19.46 -24.28 -13.14
CA SER A 56 19.94 -24.84 -11.87
C SER A 56 21.45 -24.66 -11.83
N LEU A 57 21.96 -23.81 -10.93
CA LEU A 57 23.41 -23.58 -10.74
C LEU A 57 24.15 -24.86 -10.32
N ILE A 58 23.41 -25.90 -9.96
CA ILE A 58 23.85 -27.24 -9.61
C ILE A 58 23.03 -28.19 -10.49
N ASP A 59 23.69 -28.95 -11.36
CA ASP A 59 23.03 -29.95 -12.20
C ASP A 59 22.21 -30.92 -11.30
N ASP A 60 20.97 -31.21 -11.70
CA ASP A 60 20.01 -32.15 -11.10
C ASP A 60 19.23 -31.75 -9.83
N LEU A 61 19.29 -30.50 -9.37
CA LEU A 61 18.39 -30.02 -8.29
C LEU A 61 17.33 -29.04 -8.83
N PRO A 62 16.02 -29.29 -8.61
CA PRO A 62 14.98 -28.31 -8.92
C PRO A 62 15.29 -26.99 -8.20
N ASN A 63 14.91 -25.87 -8.81
CA ASN A 63 15.13 -24.55 -8.24
C ASN A 63 14.11 -24.29 -7.12
N ILE A 64 14.28 -25.02 -5.99
CA ILE A 64 13.34 -25.05 -4.86
C ILE A 64 12.99 -23.63 -4.39
N SER A 65 13.95 -22.69 -4.42
CA SER A 65 13.74 -21.28 -4.10
C SER A 65 12.67 -20.61 -4.97
N TYR A 66 12.74 -20.84 -6.29
CA TYR A 66 11.83 -20.23 -7.24
C TYR A 66 10.46 -20.91 -7.23
N ASP A 67 10.43 -22.22 -7.03
CA ASP A 67 9.18 -22.97 -6.86
C ASP A 67 8.43 -22.53 -5.60
N VAL A 68 9.15 -22.28 -4.49
CA VAL A 68 8.58 -21.68 -3.26
C VAL A 68 8.02 -20.28 -3.54
N TYR A 69 8.73 -19.44 -4.29
CA TYR A 69 8.21 -18.14 -4.72
C TYR A 69 6.91 -18.28 -5.52
N LEU A 70 6.86 -19.16 -6.52
CA LEU A 70 5.66 -19.36 -7.33
C LEU A 70 4.50 -19.91 -6.53
N GLN A 71 4.76 -20.82 -5.58
CA GLN A 71 3.73 -21.34 -4.68
C GLN A 71 3.16 -20.21 -3.81
N GLN A 72 4.03 -19.42 -3.17
CA GLN A 72 3.61 -18.29 -2.34
C GLN A 72 2.90 -17.20 -3.14
N LEU A 73 3.33 -16.95 -4.39
CA LEU A 73 2.66 -16.04 -5.30
C LEU A 73 1.26 -16.56 -5.65
N ASN A 74 1.09 -17.85 -5.93
CA ASN A 74 -0.23 -18.43 -6.24
C ASN A 74 -1.18 -18.37 -5.04
N GLU A 75 -0.68 -18.63 -3.82
CA GLU A 75 -1.46 -18.46 -2.59
C GLU A 75 -1.89 -17.00 -2.39
N THR A 76 -1.01 -16.03 -2.72
CA THR A 76 -1.25 -14.60 -2.46
C THR A 76 -1.90 -13.85 -3.62
N SER A 77 -1.85 -14.37 -4.85
CA SER A 77 -2.54 -13.81 -6.01
C SER A 77 -4.03 -14.17 -6.04
N SER A 78 -4.46 -15.02 -5.12
CA SER A 78 -5.87 -15.33 -4.84
C SER A 78 -6.58 -14.24 -4.00
N LEU A 79 -5.88 -13.17 -3.61
CA LEU A 79 -6.44 -12.07 -2.80
C LEU A 79 -7.51 -11.29 -3.59
N LEU A 80 -8.77 -11.53 -3.21
CA LEU A 80 -9.97 -10.98 -3.85
C LEU A 80 -10.24 -9.55 -3.34
N MET A 81 -9.50 -8.56 -3.85
CA MET A 81 -9.91 -7.16 -3.66
C MET A 81 -10.87 -6.74 -4.79
N PRO A 82 -12.14 -6.41 -4.50
CA PRO A 82 -13.05 -5.89 -5.51
C PRO A 82 -12.63 -4.45 -5.84
N ILE A 83 -11.73 -4.29 -6.82
CA ILE A 83 -11.12 -2.99 -7.16
C ILE A 83 -11.91 -2.22 -8.23
N SER A 84 -13.03 -2.76 -8.67
CA SER A 84 -13.80 -2.14 -9.76
C SER A 84 -14.70 -0.99 -9.27
N LEU A 85 -14.29 0.25 -9.55
CA LEU A 85 -15.22 1.37 -9.73
C LEU A 85 -15.91 1.33 -11.11
N ARG A 86 -15.63 0.29 -11.91
CA ARG A 86 -16.22 0.08 -13.22
C ARG A 86 -17.60 -0.51 -13.03
N THR A 87 -18.56 0.06 -13.77
CA THR A 87 -19.99 -0.27 -13.75
C THR A 87 -20.31 -1.70 -14.19
N ASP A 88 -19.31 -2.41 -14.68
CA ASP A 88 -19.43 -3.76 -15.19
C ASP A 88 -19.33 -4.66 -13.95
N ASN A 89 -20.42 -5.34 -13.60
CA ASN A 89 -20.56 -6.24 -12.44
C ASN A 89 -19.52 -7.41 -12.38
N SER A 90 -18.48 -7.40 -13.21
CA SER A 90 -17.27 -8.18 -13.00
C SER A 90 -16.38 -7.46 -11.99
N SER A 91 -16.29 -8.00 -10.79
CA SER A 91 -15.19 -7.67 -9.86
C SER A 91 -13.85 -7.78 -10.60
N VAL A 92 -13.23 -6.64 -10.88
CA VAL A 92 -11.85 -6.59 -11.38
C VAL A 92 -10.96 -6.91 -10.19
N TYR A 93 -10.41 -8.11 -10.18
CA TYR A 93 -9.49 -8.55 -9.14
C TYR A 93 -8.08 -8.06 -9.44
N PHE A 94 -7.37 -7.65 -8.39
CA PHE A 94 -5.96 -7.33 -8.51
C PHE A 94 -5.15 -8.62 -8.48
N HIS A 95 -4.49 -8.91 -9.60
CA HIS A 95 -3.57 -10.03 -9.70
C HIS A 95 -2.13 -9.51 -9.65
N ILE A 96 -1.39 -9.96 -8.63
CA ILE A 96 0.05 -9.72 -8.52
C ILE A 96 0.71 -10.41 -9.70
N LYS A 97 1.37 -9.63 -10.57
CA LYS A 97 2.15 -10.18 -11.68
C LYS A 97 3.39 -10.87 -11.15
N LYS A 98 3.79 -11.94 -11.85
CA LYS A 98 5.04 -12.65 -11.61
C LYS A 98 6.24 -11.70 -11.72
N ALA A 99 7.21 -11.85 -10.81
CA ALA A 99 8.45 -11.10 -10.80
C ALA A 99 9.21 -11.26 -12.13
N THR A 100 9.70 -10.13 -12.64
CA THR A 100 10.51 -10.03 -13.86
C THR A 100 11.97 -9.73 -13.56
N CYS A 101 12.24 -9.10 -12.41
CA CYS A 101 13.58 -8.82 -11.91
C CYS A 101 13.65 -9.12 -10.42
N LEU A 102 14.88 -9.10 -9.88
CA LEU A 102 15.11 -9.39 -8.48
C LEU A 102 14.43 -8.38 -7.55
N LEU A 103 14.33 -7.11 -7.96
CA LEU A 103 13.61 -6.09 -7.19
C LEU A 103 12.13 -6.46 -6.97
N ASP A 104 11.46 -7.01 -7.98
CA ASP A 104 10.04 -7.42 -7.88
C ASP A 104 9.87 -8.49 -6.79
N GLU A 105 10.75 -9.49 -6.77
CA GLU A 105 10.74 -10.58 -5.81
C GLU A 105 11.11 -10.10 -4.39
N ILE A 106 12.13 -9.24 -4.27
CA ILE A 106 12.49 -8.62 -2.99
C ILE A 106 11.31 -7.84 -2.41
N LEU A 107 10.62 -7.03 -3.21
CA LEU A 107 9.46 -6.26 -2.78
C LEU A 107 8.28 -7.16 -2.39
N PHE A 108 8.06 -8.26 -3.12
CA PHE A 108 7.07 -9.27 -2.75
C PHE A 108 7.35 -9.87 -1.37
N TRP A 109 8.57 -10.38 -1.15
CA TRP A 109 8.96 -10.98 0.12
C TRP A 109 8.95 -9.97 1.27
N LEU A 110 9.34 -8.72 1.00
CA LEU A 110 9.29 -7.61 1.95
C LEU A 110 7.89 -7.37 2.50
N VAL A 111 6.86 -7.38 1.64
CA VAL A 111 5.49 -7.19 2.10
C VAL A 111 4.93 -8.48 2.71
N LYS A 112 5.27 -9.66 2.17
CA LYS A 112 4.78 -10.97 2.67
C LYS A 112 5.33 -11.34 4.06
N TYR A 113 6.62 -11.14 4.33
CA TYR A 113 7.23 -11.48 5.62
C TYR A 113 7.42 -10.30 6.55
N GLN A 114 6.86 -9.15 6.18
CA GLN A 114 7.07 -7.86 6.81
C GLN A 114 8.51 -7.36 6.69
N ILE A 115 8.61 -6.06 6.51
CA ILE A 115 9.82 -5.36 6.11
C ILE A 115 10.85 -5.38 7.24
N PRO A 116 12.01 -6.06 7.10
CA PRO A 116 13.15 -5.82 7.97
C PRO A 116 13.66 -4.39 7.74
N GLU A 117 13.89 -3.65 8.83
CA GLU A 117 14.20 -2.22 8.76
C GLU A 117 15.47 -1.92 7.95
N ARG A 118 16.46 -2.82 8.00
CA ARG A 118 17.72 -2.68 7.27
C ARG A 118 17.51 -2.70 5.75
N LEU A 119 16.76 -3.69 5.25
CA LEU A 119 16.50 -3.82 3.82
C LEU A 119 15.69 -2.64 3.27
N LEU A 120 14.74 -2.12 4.04
CA LEU A 120 14.03 -0.89 3.68
C LEU A 120 14.96 0.31 3.54
N LYS A 121 15.85 0.52 4.51
CA LYS A 121 16.82 1.63 4.48
C LYS A 121 17.69 1.55 3.24
N SER A 122 18.19 0.36 2.92
CA SER A 122 18.93 0.09 1.68
C SER A 122 18.12 0.46 0.43
N LEU A 123 16.86 0.01 0.31
CA LEU A 123 16.01 0.37 -0.83
C LEU A 123 15.71 1.88 -0.90
N LEU A 124 15.46 2.53 0.24
CA LEU A 124 15.25 3.98 0.31
C LEU A 124 16.48 4.77 -0.15
N MET A 125 17.69 4.30 0.17
CA MET A 125 18.92 4.90 -0.34
C MET A 125 19.01 4.81 -1.87
N LEU A 126 18.61 3.68 -2.45
CA LEU A 126 18.60 3.49 -3.90
C LEU A 126 17.55 4.35 -4.62
N LEU A 127 16.46 4.77 -3.96
CA LEU A 127 15.46 5.68 -4.54
C LEU A 127 16.02 7.08 -4.90
N THR A 128 17.25 7.40 -4.47
CA THR A 128 17.96 8.59 -4.94
C THR A 128 18.36 8.51 -6.42
N ASP A 129 18.49 7.30 -6.96
CA ASP A 129 18.70 7.07 -8.38
C ASP A 129 17.36 7.11 -9.13
N LEU A 130 17.27 7.98 -10.15
CA LEU A 130 16.04 8.18 -10.92
C LEU A 130 15.64 6.96 -11.75
N ASN A 131 16.61 6.20 -12.28
CA ASN A 131 16.34 4.99 -13.06
C ASN A 131 15.79 3.90 -12.15
N PHE A 132 16.42 3.73 -10.98
CA PHE A 132 15.90 2.82 -9.97
C PHE A 132 14.49 3.22 -9.53
N LYS A 133 14.26 4.51 -9.25
CA LYS A 133 12.95 5.02 -8.82
C LYS A 133 11.84 4.74 -9.84
N SER A 134 12.12 4.94 -11.13
CA SER A 134 11.16 4.70 -12.22
C SER A 134 10.79 3.22 -12.39
N LEU A 135 11.68 2.29 -12.09
CA LEU A 135 11.37 0.86 -12.16
C LEU A 135 10.78 0.34 -10.84
N CYS A 136 11.23 0.91 -9.71
CA CYS A 136 10.71 0.61 -8.40
C CYS A 136 9.22 0.95 -8.28
N ILE A 137 8.73 2.02 -8.92
CA ILE A 137 7.29 2.31 -8.88
C ILE A 137 6.45 1.22 -9.55
N ARG A 138 6.90 0.67 -10.68
CA ARG A 138 6.22 -0.44 -11.37
C ARG A 138 6.13 -1.65 -10.45
N SER A 139 7.27 -2.01 -9.84
CA SER A 139 7.38 -3.14 -8.92
C SER A 139 6.54 -2.93 -7.66
N PHE A 140 6.56 -1.72 -7.09
CA PHE A 140 5.80 -1.34 -5.91
C PHE A 140 4.29 -1.38 -6.17
N LEU A 141 3.84 -0.87 -7.32
CA LEU A 141 2.42 -0.90 -7.68
C LEU A 141 1.90 -2.32 -7.93
N ASN A 142 2.76 -3.22 -8.43
CA ASN A 142 2.43 -4.63 -8.59
C ASN A 142 2.15 -5.36 -7.28
N ILE A 143 2.72 -4.90 -6.17
CA ILE A 143 2.48 -5.45 -4.82
C ILE A 143 1.55 -4.58 -3.98
N TYR A 144 1.08 -3.44 -4.50
CA TYR A 144 0.26 -2.50 -3.73
C TYR A 144 -1.07 -3.11 -3.29
N GLY A 145 -1.70 -3.95 -4.13
CA GLY A 145 -2.89 -4.72 -3.72
C GLY A 145 -2.64 -5.63 -2.50
N MET A 146 -1.44 -6.23 -2.40
CA MET A 146 -1.05 -7.05 -1.24
C MET A 146 -0.82 -6.20 0.02
N ILE A 147 -0.33 -4.97 -0.14
CA ILE A 147 -0.22 -4.00 0.95
C ILE A 147 -1.62 -3.68 1.50
N ILE A 148 -2.57 -3.39 0.62
CA ILE A 148 -3.94 -3.03 0.97
C ILE A 148 -4.64 -4.18 1.71
N ASP A 149 -4.57 -5.39 1.16
CA ASP A 149 -5.15 -6.59 1.75
C ASP A 149 -4.65 -6.81 3.19
N ARG A 150 -3.34 -6.65 3.40
CA ARG A 150 -2.74 -6.72 4.73
C ARG A 150 -3.24 -5.62 5.66
N LEU A 151 -3.37 -4.39 5.19
CA LEU A 151 -3.90 -3.30 6.00
C LEU A 151 -5.37 -3.56 6.41
N ILE A 152 -6.16 -4.21 5.56
CA ILE A 152 -7.55 -4.58 5.85
C ILE A 152 -7.63 -5.74 6.85
N HIS A 153 -6.83 -6.80 6.65
CA HIS A 153 -6.99 -8.07 7.36
C HIS A 153 -6.06 -8.27 8.57
N CYS A 154 -5.00 -7.47 8.76
CA CYS A 154 -4.13 -7.59 9.94
C CYS A 154 -4.82 -7.02 11.19
N GLN A 155 -5.59 -7.85 11.89
CA GLN A 155 -6.25 -7.51 13.17
C GLN A 155 -5.31 -7.64 14.40
N ASN A 156 -4.17 -8.34 14.27
CA ASN A 156 -3.29 -8.69 15.39
C ASN A 156 -2.11 -7.73 15.59
N SER A 157 -1.87 -7.35 16.85
CA SER A 157 -0.83 -6.40 17.26
C SER A 157 0.62 -6.78 16.91
N ARG A 158 0.92 -8.09 16.83
CA ARG A 158 2.23 -8.65 16.44
C ARG A 158 2.40 -8.79 14.92
N GLU A 159 1.29 -8.84 14.19
CA GLU A 159 1.27 -8.89 12.72
C GLU A 159 1.06 -7.50 12.10
N ARG A 160 0.96 -6.47 12.94
CA ARG A 160 0.91 -5.07 12.50
C ARG A 160 2.14 -4.78 11.66
N MET A 161 1.92 -4.70 10.36
CA MET A 161 2.87 -4.10 9.46
C MET A 161 3.15 -2.69 9.97
N ASN A 162 4.43 -2.32 10.09
CA ASN A 162 4.83 -0.95 10.42
C ASN A 162 4.40 -0.05 9.25
N SER A 163 3.15 0.39 9.25
CA SER A 163 2.49 1.18 8.22
C SER A 163 3.29 2.44 7.88
N SER A 164 3.96 3.04 8.87
CA SER A 164 4.90 4.15 8.72
C SER A 164 6.04 3.87 7.73
N ARG A 165 6.54 2.64 7.68
CA ARG A 165 7.64 2.25 6.78
C ARG A 165 7.21 2.22 5.32
N LEU A 166 6.01 1.71 5.05
CA LEU A 166 5.44 1.77 3.70
C LEU A 166 5.17 3.20 3.29
N VAL A 167 4.64 4.02 4.19
CA VAL A 167 4.43 5.45 3.94
C VAL A 167 5.74 6.14 3.57
N HIS A 168 6.85 5.83 4.23
CA HIS A 168 8.13 6.42 3.83
C HIS A 168 8.54 6.05 2.40
N MET A 169 8.37 4.79 2.00
CA MET A 169 8.68 4.36 0.63
C MET A 169 7.73 4.99 -0.39
N SER A 170 6.42 4.93 -0.16
CA SER A 170 5.41 5.46 -1.07
C SER A 170 5.49 6.99 -1.19
N VAL A 171 5.72 7.72 -0.08
CA VAL A 171 5.95 9.17 -0.11
C VAL A 171 7.18 9.51 -0.95
N GLN A 172 8.27 8.76 -0.78
CA GLN A 172 9.47 8.96 -1.60
C GLN A 172 9.20 8.67 -3.08
N LEU A 173 8.44 7.62 -3.42
CA LEU A 173 8.07 7.31 -4.81
C LEU A 173 7.18 8.40 -5.43
N PHE A 174 6.07 8.74 -4.78
CA PHE A 174 5.04 9.64 -5.31
C PHE A 174 5.35 11.14 -5.14
N SER A 175 6.45 11.49 -4.48
CA SER A 175 6.94 12.88 -4.41
C SER A 175 7.36 13.47 -5.76
N ASN A 176 7.68 12.63 -6.75
CA ASN A 176 8.10 13.09 -8.08
C ASN A 176 6.90 13.16 -9.02
N SER A 177 6.62 14.35 -9.55
CA SER A 177 5.45 14.60 -10.40
C SER A 177 5.43 13.75 -11.67
N ASN A 178 6.55 13.61 -12.38
CA ASN A 178 6.61 12.83 -13.63
C ASN A 178 6.32 11.36 -13.38
N ILE A 179 6.90 10.81 -12.32
CA ILE A 179 6.73 9.41 -11.91
C ILE A 179 5.27 9.17 -11.48
N THR A 180 4.69 10.09 -10.72
CA THR A 180 3.27 10.02 -10.31
C THR A 180 2.33 10.11 -11.52
N VAL A 181 2.58 11.00 -12.48
CA VAL A 181 1.81 11.10 -13.72
C VAL A 181 1.87 9.79 -14.51
N GLN A 182 3.08 9.22 -14.65
CA GLN A 182 3.26 7.93 -15.30
C GLN A 182 2.44 6.84 -14.58
N ALA A 183 2.50 6.79 -13.25
CA ALA A 183 1.76 5.81 -12.48
C ALA A 183 0.23 5.92 -12.60
N ILE A 184 -0.29 7.14 -12.70
CA ILE A 184 -1.72 7.37 -12.96
C ILE A 184 -2.10 6.84 -14.35
N LYS A 185 -1.29 7.14 -15.38
CA LYS A 185 -1.60 6.78 -16.77
C LYS A 185 -1.41 5.31 -17.08
N GLU A 186 -0.31 4.72 -16.63
CA GLU A 186 0.11 3.36 -17.03
C GLU A 186 -0.37 2.27 -16.07
N TYR A 187 -0.51 2.61 -14.79
CA TYR A 187 -0.81 1.64 -13.72
C TYR A 187 -2.14 1.92 -13.01
N HIS A 188 -2.94 2.89 -13.50
CA HIS A 188 -4.24 3.24 -12.95
C HIS A 188 -4.21 3.54 -11.44
N LEU A 189 -3.14 4.19 -10.97
CA LEU A 189 -2.88 4.46 -9.55
C LEU A 189 -4.07 5.12 -8.83
N MET A 190 -4.75 6.08 -9.47
CA MET A 190 -5.91 6.75 -8.87
C MET A 190 -7.09 5.80 -8.63
N GLU A 191 -7.38 4.92 -9.59
CA GLU A 191 -8.43 3.89 -9.45
C GLU A 191 -8.07 2.96 -8.30
N LEU A 192 -6.81 2.51 -8.24
CA LEU A 192 -6.31 1.62 -7.19
C LEU A 192 -6.48 2.23 -5.79
N ILE A 193 -6.06 3.47 -5.57
CA ILE A 193 -6.15 4.14 -4.26
C ILE A 193 -7.61 4.35 -3.85
N LEU A 194 -8.45 4.88 -4.73
CA LEU A 194 -9.85 5.15 -4.40
C LEU A 194 -10.65 3.88 -4.13
N SER A 195 -10.44 2.83 -4.92
CA SER A 195 -11.04 1.52 -4.65
C SER A 195 -10.61 0.96 -3.31
N SER A 196 -9.35 1.15 -2.93
CA SER A 196 -8.81 0.67 -1.66
C SER A 196 -9.41 1.40 -0.47
N LEU A 197 -9.47 2.73 -0.54
CA LEU A 197 -10.14 3.54 0.48
C LEU A 197 -11.62 3.17 0.57
N TYR A 198 -12.29 2.98 -0.56
CA TYR A 198 -13.68 2.54 -0.59
C TYR A 198 -13.86 1.19 0.11
N SER A 199 -13.06 0.18 -0.22
CA SER A 199 -13.15 -1.16 0.40
C SER A 199 -12.88 -1.12 1.91
N ILE A 200 -11.88 -0.36 2.33
CA ILE A 200 -11.56 -0.16 3.75
C ILE A 200 -12.76 0.43 4.48
N PHE A 201 -13.29 1.56 4.02
CA PHE A 201 -14.36 2.24 4.72
C PHE A 201 -15.70 1.50 4.60
N ALA A 202 -15.94 0.76 3.51
CA ALA A 202 -17.09 -0.12 3.31
C ALA A 202 -17.18 -1.21 4.38
N ASN A 203 -16.04 -1.76 4.81
CA ASN A 203 -16.00 -2.86 5.77
C ASN A 203 -16.30 -2.43 7.21
N ILE A 204 -16.23 -1.14 7.53
CA ILE A 204 -16.32 -0.62 8.90
C ILE A 204 -17.57 0.24 9.15
N GLN A 205 -18.55 0.14 8.26
CA GLN A 205 -19.82 0.88 8.32
C GLN A 205 -20.88 0.18 9.15
N ILE A 206 -21.72 1.00 9.79
CA ILE A 206 -22.98 0.58 10.40
C ILE A 206 -24.12 1.51 9.95
N ASN A 207 -25.36 1.11 10.22
CA ASN A 207 -26.52 1.98 10.05
C ASN A 207 -26.49 3.12 11.08
N CYS A 208 -26.72 4.34 10.59
CA CYS A 208 -26.85 5.54 11.42
C CYS A 208 -28.08 5.44 12.33
N GLN A 209 -27.87 5.64 13.64
CA GLN A 209 -28.91 5.61 14.66
C GLN A 209 -29.53 6.99 14.92
N LEU A 210 -29.07 8.04 14.23
CA LEU A 210 -29.55 9.40 14.46
C LEU A 210 -31.00 9.60 13.97
N GLN A 211 -31.73 10.44 14.72
CA GLN A 211 -33.05 11.02 14.43
C GLN A 211 -34.23 10.08 14.16
N LYS A 212 -34.04 8.85 13.66
CA LYS A 212 -35.01 7.73 13.56
C LYS A 212 -34.30 6.47 13.01
N PRO A 213 -33.71 5.61 13.86
CA PRO A 213 -32.90 4.47 13.40
C PRO A 213 -33.57 3.53 12.39
N LYS A 214 -34.88 3.33 12.51
CA LYS A 214 -35.63 2.37 11.66
C LYS A 214 -35.94 2.90 10.26
N GLU A 215 -35.86 4.21 10.05
CA GLU A 215 -36.12 4.88 8.78
C GLU A 215 -34.84 5.50 8.19
N ASN A 216 -33.72 5.40 8.91
CA ASN A 216 -32.44 5.95 8.53
C ASN A 216 -31.59 4.90 7.81
N TYR A 217 -31.46 5.06 6.50
CA TYR A 217 -30.63 4.19 5.64
C TYR A 217 -29.20 4.73 5.43
N HIS A 218 -28.84 5.79 6.15
CA HIS A 218 -27.50 6.36 6.09
C HIS A 218 -26.49 5.40 6.74
N LEU A 219 -25.37 5.17 6.07
CA LEU A 219 -24.28 4.35 6.59
C LEU A 219 -23.17 5.27 7.11
N VAL A 220 -22.64 4.91 8.27
CA VAL A 220 -21.65 5.71 8.98
C VAL A 220 -20.52 4.82 9.47
N ILE A 221 -19.29 5.30 9.38
CA ILE A 221 -18.11 4.62 9.94
C ILE A 221 -18.24 4.53 11.47
N TYR A 222 -17.96 3.37 12.06
CA TYR A 222 -18.16 3.15 13.50
C TYR A 222 -17.05 2.34 14.21
N GLU A 223 -16.03 1.88 13.49
CA GLU A 223 -15.07 0.96 14.12
C GLU A 223 -13.98 1.67 14.96
N MET A 224 -14.11 1.52 16.28
CA MET A 224 -13.21 2.09 17.31
C MET A 224 -11.78 1.53 17.27
N ASP A 225 -11.59 0.26 16.91
CA ASP A 225 -10.27 -0.36 16.83
C ASP A 225 -9.56 -0.05 15.50
N PHE A 226 -10.34 0.11 14.42
CA PHE A 226 -9.83 0.56 13.13
C PHE A 226 -9.22 1.97 13.21
N SER A 227 -9.92 2.87 13.89
CA SER A 227 -9.50 4.25 14.13
C SER A 227 -8.26 4.33 15.01
N LYS A 228 -8.16 3.46 16.03
CA LYS A 228 -6.98 3.38 16.92
C LYS A 228 -5.74 2.81 16.24
N ASN A 229 -5.92 1.91 15.26
CA ASN A 229 -4.81 1.25 14.59
C ASN A 229 -4.35 1.94 13.28
N MET A 230 -5.05 2.97 12.81
CA MET A 230 -4.63 3.82 11.67
C MET A 230 -4.35 3.05 10.37
N HIS A 231 -5.09 1.97 10.11
CA HIS A 231 -4.83 1.11 8.94
C HIS A 231 -5.12 1.82 7.60
N TYR A 232 -5.97 2.84 7.59
CA TYR A 232 -6.27 3.66 6.42
C TYR A 232 -5.17 4.70 6.12
N TRP A 233 -4.39 5.10 7.13
CA TRP A 233 -3.51 6.26 7.06
C TRP A 233 -2.48 6.19 5.93
N PRO A 234 -1.84 5.03 5.63
CA PRO A 234 -0.90 4.96 4.52
C PRO A 234 -1.52 5.30 3.16
N ILE A 235 -2.75 4.85 2.93
CA ILE A 235 -3.44 5.04 1.66
C ILE A 235 -3.93 6.48 1.54
N ILE A 236 -4.44 7.07 2.63
CA ILE A 236 -4.81 8.49 2.66
C ILE A 236 -3.58 9.39 2.48
N SER A 237 -2.45 9.06 3.11
CA SER A 237 -1.19 9.77 2.93
C SER A 237 -0.73 9.72 1.46
N ASP A 238 -0.80 8.55 0.82
CA ASP A 238 -0.49 8.40 -0.60
C ASP A 238 -1.44 9.23 -1.46
N PHE A 239 -2.74 9.17 -1.17
CA PHE A 239 -3.75 9.92 -1.90
C PHE A 239 -3.51 11.43 -1.86
N ILE A 240 -3.25 11.97 -0.66
CA ILE A 240 -2.92 13.40 -0.47
C ILE A 240 -1.63 13.76 -1.21
N ASN A 241 -0.58 12.94 -1.09
CA ASN A 241 0.69 13.18 -1.77
C ASN A 241 0.51 13.20 -3.30
N ILE A 242 -0.26 12.27 -3.84
CA ILE A 242 -0.53 12.22 -5.29
C ILE A 242 -1.34 13.44 -5.72
N LEU A 243 -2.39 13.80 -4.99
CA LEU A 243 -3.21 14.97 -5.30
C LEU A 243 -2.44 16.30 -5.17
N SER A 244 -1.30 16.33 -4.45
CA SER A 244 -0.43 17.51 -4.39
C SER A 244 0.22 17.87 -5.73
N HIS A 245 0.12 16.97 -6.73
CA HIS A 245 0.51 17.22 -8.10
C HIS A 245 -0.68 17.72 -8.93
N GLU A 246 -0.48 18.81 -9.67
CA GLU A 246 -1.54 19.47 -10.42
C GLU A 246 -2.25 18.54 -11.41
N TYR A 247 -1.48 17.75 -12.17
CA TYR A 247 -2.04 16.79 -13.13
C TYR A 247 -2.98 15.81 -12.43
N ALA A 248 -2.56 15.22 -11.31
CA ALA A 248 -3.36 14.25 -10.57
C ALA A 248 -4.65 14.86 -10.01
N SER A 249 -4.54 16.07 -9.44
CA SER A 249 -5.71 16.83 -8.95
C SER A 249 -6.72 17.13 -10.07
N ARG A 250 -6.25 17.55 -11.25
CA ARG A 250 -7.11 17.81 -12.41
C ARG A 250 -7.79 16.53 -12.90
N GLU A 251 -7.04 15.45 -13.09
CA GLU A 251 -7.60 14.16 -13.51
C GLU A 251 -8.64 13.63 -12.52
N PHE A 252 -8.37 13.74 -11.21
CA PHE A 252 -9.30 13.36 -10.15
C PHE A 252 -10.64 14.11 -10.25
N LEU A 253 -10.61 15.42 -10.52
CA LEU A 253 -11.80 16.25 -10.65
C LEU A 253 -12.55 16.04 -11.98
N LEU A 254 -11.83 15.78 -13.07
CA LEU A 254 -12.41 15.58 -14.40
C LEU A 254 -13.05 14.19 -14.55
N GLU A 255 -12.47 13.16 -13.92
CA GLU A 255 -13.00 11.80 -13.96
C GLU A 255 -14.15 11.63 -12.95
N LYS A 256 -15.38 11.71 -13.46
CA LYS A 256 -16.62 11.62 -12.67
C LYS A 256 -16.65 10.41 -11.72
N ARG A 257 -16.12 9.25 -12.13
CA ARG A 257 -16.11 8.04 -11.29
C ARG A 257 -15.26 8.24 -10.02
N PHE A 258 -14.08 8.84 -10.16
CA PHE A 258 -13.18 9.10 -9.03
C PHE A 258 -13.83 10.07 -8.04
N PHE A 259 -14.35 11.18 -8.56
CA PHE A 259 -15.01 12.18 -7.73
C PHE A 259 -16.24 11.64 -6.99
N ILE A 260 -17.14 10.93 -7.69
CA ILE A 260 -18.35 10.34 -7.05
C ILE A 260 -17.98 9.32 -5.98
N THR A 261 -16.97 8.49 -6.24
CA THR A 261 -16.51 7.49 -5.27
C THR A 261 -16.01 8.16 -4.00
N TRP A 262 -15.20 9.21 -4.15
CA TRP A 262 -14.69 9.97 -3.02
C TRP A 262 -15.82 10.71 -2.26
N ILE A 263 -16.79 11.30 -2.95
CA ILE A 263 -17.98 11.89 -2.30
C ILE A 263 -18.77 10.84 -1.52
N LYS A 264 -18.90 9.62 -2.06
CA LYS A 264 -19.53 8.50 -1.34
C LYS A 264 -18.73 8.11 -0.10
N ILE A 265 -17.40 8.07 -0.19
CA ILE A 265 -16.53 7.85 0.97
C ILE A 265 -16.78 8.94 2.03
N ILE A 266 -16.77 10.22 1.66
CA ILE A 266 -17.05 11.34 2.58
C ILE A 266 -18.41 11.19 3.25
N SER A 267 -19.44 10.75 2.52
CA SER A 267 -20.78 10.60 3.09
C SER A 267 -20.77 9.70 4.33
N TRP A 268 -19.90 8.68 4.37
CA TRP A 268 -19.79 7.78 5.53
C TRP A 268 -19.14 8.41 6.77
N PHE A 269 -18.43 9.53 6.62
CA PHE A 269 -17.93 10.32 7.75
C PHE A 269 -19.02 11.24 8.33
N GLN A 270 -20.06 11.55 7.55
CA GLN A 270 -21.13 12.45 8.00
C GLN A 270 -21.92 11.82 9.14
N GLY A 271 -21.86 12.46 10.31
CA GLY A 271 -22.53 11.99 11.50
C GLY A 271 -21.77 10.93 12.30
N MET A 272 -20.53 10.57 11.93
CA MET A 272 -19.70 9.58 12.64
C MET A 272 -19.63 9.84 14.14
N ASN A 273 -19.21 11.04 14.52
CA ASN A 273 -19.02 11.40 15.92
C ASN A 273 -20.33 11.39 16.72
N VAL A 274 -21.39 12.00 16.17
CA VAL A 274 -22.70 12.08 16.84
C VAL A 274 -23.36 10.70 16.91
N ASN A 275 -23.16 9.85 15.89
CA ASN A 275 -23.66 8.47 15.87
C ASN A 275 -22.98 7.61 16.95
N HIS A 276 -21.66 7.78 17.16
CA HIS A 276 -20.96 7.17 18.29
C HIS A 276 -21.56 7.59 19.63
N HIS A 277 -21.82 8.88 19.81
CA HIS A 277 -22.44 9.41 21.02
C HIS A 277 -23.84 8.83 21.29
N GLU A 278 -24.65 8.65 20.24
CA GLU A 278 -26.00 8.07 20.37
C GLU A 278 -25.95 6.58 20.75
N ILE A 279 -24.94 5.84 20.28
CA ILE A 279 -24.83 4.39 20.52
C ILE A 279 -24.19 4.07 21.89
N GLU A 280 -23.19 4.84 22.33
CA GLU A 280 -22.39 4.53 23.53
C GLU A 280 -22.86 5.23 24.83
N SER A 281 -24.17 5.44 25.02
CA SER A 281 -24.78 6.19 26.14
C SER A 281 -23.95 6.23 27.46
N GLU A 282 -23.58 7.46 27.85
CA GLU A 282 -22.97 7.92 29.12
C GLU A 282 -21.66 7.28 29.65
N ILE A 283 -21.20 6.10 29.20
CA ILE A 283 -20.09 5.39 29.89
C ILE A 283 -18.69 5.70 29.32
N LEU A 284 -18.56 6.22 28.09
CA LEU A 284 -17.26 6.54 27.47
C LEU A 284 -16.90 8.05 27.43
N LEU A 285 -17.66 8.90 28.14
CA LEU A 285 -17.34 10.31 28.37
C LEU A 285 -15.96 10.54 29.01
N GLN A 286 -15.29 9.49 29.51
CA GLN A 286 -14.02 9.59 30.23
C GLN A 286 -12.75 9.43 29.38
N SER A 287 -12.85 9.15 28.08
CA SER A 287 -11.67 9.19 27.19
C SER A 287 -11.89 10.10 25.98
N ASN A 288 -11.37 11.34 26.07
CA ASN A 288 -11.24 12.30 24.95
C ASN A 288 -10.60 11.72 23.66
N THR A 289 -10.07 10.50 23.72
CA THR A 289 -9.40 9.81 22.62
C THR A 289 -10.33 9.50 21.46
N ASN A 290 -11.56 9.05 21.70
CA ASN A 290 -12.44 8.58 20.61
C ASN A 290 -12.95 9.74 19.74
N TYR A 291 -13.36 10.83 20.40
CA TYR A 291 -13.69 12.09 19.73
C TYR A 291 -12.51 12.61 18.90
N LEU A 292 -11.30 12.57 19.46
CA LEU A 292 -10.08 13.02 18.76
C LEU A 292 -9.80 12.15 17.52
N PHE A 293 -10.01 10.83 17.58
CA PHE A 293 -9.83 9.96 16.42
C PHE A 293 -10.84 10.25 15.32
N ALA A 294 -12.12 10.36 15.65
CA ALA A 294 -13.18 10.68 14.69
C ALA A 294 -12.89 12.02 13.98
N PHE A 295 -12.52 13.06 14.74
CA PHE A 295 -12.17 14.36 14.19
C PHE A 295 -10.90 14.31 13.33
N THR A 296 -9.87 13.58 13.78
CA THR A 296 -8.61 13.42 13.03
C THR A 296 -8.87 12.72 11.70
N MET A 297 -9.65 11.63 11.71
CA MET A 297 -10.04 10.89 10.52
C MET A 297 -10.79 11.77 9.51
N GLU A 298 -11.80 12.53 9.96
CA GLU A 298 -12.53 13.45 9.10
C GLU A 298 -11.61 14.53 8.51
N THR A 299 -10.72 15.09 9.33
CA THR A 299 -9.76 16.10 8.91
C THR A 299 -8.81 15.56 7.84
N GLU A 300 -8.22 14.38 8.04
CA GLU A 300 -7.27 13.78 7.12
C GLU A 300 -7.93 13.26 5.84
N CYS A 301 -9.05 12.53 5.96
CA CYS A 301 -9.70 11.88 4.82
C CYS A 301 -10.51 12.85 3.96
N CYS A 302 -11.05 13.92 4.56
CA CYS A 302 -11.93 14.86 3.88
C CYS A 302 -11.25 16.21 3.68
N ALA A 303 -10.92 16.89 4.77
CA ALA A 303 -10.54 18.29 4.71
C ALA A 303 -9.17 18.50 4.04
N MET A 304 -8.16 17.69 4.40
CA MET A 304 -6.82 17.73 3.78
C MET A 304 -6.86 17.42 2.28
N VAL A 305 -7.71 16.49 1.87
CA VAL A 305 -7.92 16.19 0.44
C VAL A 305 -8.49 17.41 -0.29
N VAL A 306 -9.53 18.03 0.26
CA VAL A 306 -10.13 19.26 -0.30
C VAL A 306 -9.09 20.38 -0.40
N TRP A 307 -8.35 20.65 0.68
CA TRP A 307 -7.33 21.70 0.69
C TRP A 307 -6.26 21.48 -0.36
N THR A 308 -5.81 20.23 -0.53
CA THR A 308 -4.80 19.86 -1.52
C THR A 308 -5.31 20.15 -2.94
N ILE A 309 -6.55 19.76 -3.25
CA ILE A 309 -7.16 20.00 -4.56
C ILE A 309 -7.38 21.49 -4.81
N VAL A 310 -7.94 22.21 -3.84
CA VAL A 310 -8.25 23.64 -3.95
C VAL A 310 -6.99 24.48 -4.15
N ALA A 311 -5.86 24.08 -3.55
CA ALA A 311 -4.57 24.74 -3.76
C ALA A 311 -4.11 24.76 -5.23
N HIS A 312 -4.59 23.84 -6.07
CA HIS A 312 -4.34 23.85 -7.52
C HIS A 312 -5.34 24.71 -8.29
N ILE A 313 -6.58 24.83 -7.81
CA ILE A 313 -7.62 25.65 -8.45
C ILE A 313 -7.38 27.15 -8.20
N MET A 314 -6.85 27.50 -7.02
CA MET A 314 -6.57 28.88 -6.64
C MET A 314 -5.26 29.44 -7.22
N LYS A 315 -4.45 28.62 -7.90
CA LYS A 315 -3.29 29.10 -8.64
C LYS A 315 -3.78 29.76 -9.93
N PRO A 316 -3.49 31.06 -10.15
CA PRO A 316 -4.01 31.83 -11.27
C PRO A 316 -3.55 31.34 -12.64
#